data_AF-A0A1J0R7M0-F1
#
_entry.id   AF-A0A1J0R7M0-F1
#
_cell.length_a   1.000
_cell.length_b   1.000
_cell.length_c   1.000
_cell.angle_alpha   90.00
_cell.angle_beta   90.00
_cell.angle_gamma   90.00
#
_symmetry.space_group_name_H-M   'P 1'
#
loop_
_entity.id
_entity.type
_entity.pdbx_description
1 polymer ?
#
loop_
_entity_poly.entity_id
_entity_poly.type
_entity_poly.pdbx_seq_one_letter_code
_entity_poly.pdbx_strand_id
1 'polypeptide(L)'
;MYSTLVIVMLSLAQLRQVTPAANDHKNVADLQVLCDLMNLAKGSIDTQTVEQIPESALDELERINISVADPKWRSTLAATAQDKKKDSPDCKTPEDKEVCKPHYSRWEGHNIAVLEDTKGQHFPNIGEDKLESTLGRSISITTSGLTAKAQAIRHRFNDMIANPKTPTKSKVQNLLAIAVFAAPSTAEATDKSCQVALANDRQTACGLPNGATAVCETLICVCAQDASQNKQICGSTVSPNNQQTAWGKSQKAGKWAANGRQLNLSVIVLMRRV
;
A
#
# COMPACT_ATOMS: atom_id res chain seq x y z
N MET A 1 17.17 -10.75 5.89
CA MET A 1 15.76 -11.10 5.61
C MET A 1 15.25 -12.16 6.60
N TYR A 2 15.45 -11.99 7.91
CA TYR A 2 15.00 -12.95 8.94
C TYR A 2 13.92 -12.38 9.87
N SER A 3 13.51 -11.13 9.67
CA SER A 3 12.72 -10.40 10.68
C SER A 3 11.20 -10.60 10.56
N THR A 4 10.66 -10.94 9.38
CA THR A 4 9.21 -11.14 9.18
C THR A 4 8.73 -12.53 9.60
N LEU A 5 9.53 -13.57 9.33
CA LEU A 5 9.24 -14.96 9.72
C LEU A 5 9.22 -15.16 11.24
N VAL A 6 10.09 -14.45 11.95
CA VAL A 6 10.15 -14.46 13.42
C VAL A 6 8.88 -13.85 14.03
N ILE A 7 8.34 -12.77 13.45
CA ILE A 7 7.11 -12.13 13.92
C ILE A 7 5.89 -13.05 13.73
N VAL A 8 5.80 -13.75 12.58
CA VAL A 8 4.73 -14.73 12.32
C VAL A 8 4.81 -15.90 13.33
N MET A 9 6.00 -16.45 13.57
CA MET A 9 6.19 -17.54 14.54
C MET A 9 5.94 -17.11 15.99
N LEU A 10 6.29 -15.88 16.38
CA LEU A 10 5.99 -15.31 17.70
C LEU A 10 4.49 -15.10 17.91
N SER A 11 3.76 -14.66 16.88
CA SER A 11 2.29 -14.54 16.96
C SER A 11 1.59 -15.91 17.10
N LEU A 12 2.11 -16.96 16.44
CA LEU A 12 1.63 -18.34 16.58
C LEU A 12 1.87 -18.92 17.98
N ALA A 13 2.94 -18.49 18.67
CA ALA A 13 3.26 -18.96 20.03
C ALA A 13 2.33 -18.36 21.10
N GLN A 14 1.85 -17.13 20.92
CA GLN A 14 0.97 -16.45 21.87
C GLN A 14 -0.50 -16.90 21.79
N LEU A 15 -0.91 -17.53 20.68
CA LEU A 15 -2.26 -18.08 20.49
C LEU A 15 -2.46 -19.47 21.13
N ARG A 16 -1.41 -20.08 21.73
CA ARG A 16 -1.43 -21.44 22.29
C ARG A 16 -2.06 -21.60 23.68
N GLN A 17 -2.96 -20.71 24.11
CA GLN A 17 -3.76 -20.92 25.33
C GLN A 17 -5.22 -21.19 24.98
N VAL A 18 -5.46 -22.30 24.29
CA VAL A 18 -6.81 -22.89 24.16
C VAL A 18 -6.70 -24.36 24.55
N THR A 19 -7.22 -24.71 25.71
CA THR A 19 -7.39 -26.08 26.17
C THR A 19 -8.51 -26.74 25.33
N PRO A 20 -8.21 -27.73 24.48
CA PRO A 20 -9.26 -28.36 23.68
C PRO A 20 -10.17 -29.23 24.56
N ALA A 21 -11.49 -29.08 24.37
CA ALA A 21 -12.49 -29.99 24.93
C ALA A 21 -12.44 -31.37 24.25
N ALA A 22 -12.98 -32.38 24.93
CA ALA A 22 -12.80 -33.82 24.71
C ALA A 22 -13.43 -34.44 23.43
N ASN A 23 -13.34 -33.76 22.29
CA ASN A 23 -13.59 -34.37 20.98
C ASN A 23 -12.24 -34.44 20.25
N ASP A 24 -11.86 -35.62 19.74
CA ASP A 24 -10.54 -36.05 19.21
C ASP A 24 -9.89 -35.19 18.07
N HIS A 25 -10.40 -34.00 17.76
CA HIS A 25 -9.93 -33.13 16.67
C HIS A 25 -8.76 -32.25 17.10
N LYS A 26 -7.55 -32.82 17.11
CA LYS A 26 -6.35 -32.20 17.69
C LYS A 26 -5.89 -30.90 17.02
N ASN A 27 -6.22 -30.67 15.74
CA ASN A 27 -5.63 -29.59 14.95
C ASN A 27 -6.64 -28.54 14.47
N VAL A 28 -7.82 -28.43 15.11
CA VAL A 28 -8.87 -27.47 14.71
C VAL A 28 -8.42 -26.01 14.90
N ALA A 29 -7.67 -25.73 15.96
CA ALA A 29 -7.11 -24.40 16.19
C ALA A 29 -6.06 -24.03 15.12
N ASP A 30 -5.18 -24.97 14.76
CA ASP A 30 -4.18 -24.77 13.71
C ASP A 30 -4.84 -24.60 12.33
N LEU A 31 -5.91 -25.36 12.05
CA LEU A 31 -6.71 -25.19 10.83
C LEU A 31 -7.27 -23.77 10.71
N GLN A 32 -7.81 -23.20 11.78
CA GLN A 32 -8.37 -21.84 11.75
C GLN A 32 -7.33 -20.80 11.33
N VAL A 33 -6.13 -20.86 11.95
CA VAL A 33 -5.03 -19.94 11.62
C VAL A 33 -4.57 -20.11 10.17
N LEU A 34 -4.47 -21.35 9.69
CA LEU A 34 -4.10 -21.63 8.31
C LEU A 34 -5.17 -21.13 7.33
N CYS A 35 -6.45 -21.24 7.66
CA CYS A 35 -7.54 -20.70 6.86
C CYS A 35 -7.50 -19.17 6.78
N ASP A 36 -7.18 -18.47 7.87
CA ASP A 36 -7.08 -17.01 7.87
C ASP A 36 -5.92 -16.51 6.98
N LEU A 37 -4.77 -17.18 7.04
CA LEU A 37 -3.63 -16.91 6.14
C LEU A 37 -3.97 -17.18 4.67
N MET A 38 -4.72 -18.25 4.40
CA MET A 38 -5.18 -18.55 3.05
C MET A 38 -6.20 -17.54 2.53
N ASN A 39 -7.09 -17.05 3.38
CA ASN A 39 -8.09 -16.05 3.02
C ASN A 39 -7.45 -14.71 2.66
N LEU A 40 -6.35 -14.33 3.33
CA LEU A 40 -5.57 -13.14 2.99
C LEU A 40 -5.06 -13.17 1.54
N ALA A 41 -4.61 -14.32 1.05
CA ALA A 41 -4.17 -14.49 -0.34
C ALA A 41 -5.33 -14.62 -1.35
N LYS A 42 -6.54 -14.94 -0.90
CA LYS A 42 -7.73 -15.09 -1.74
C LYS A 42 -8.56 -13.81 -1.85
N GLY A 43 -8.45 -12.91 -0.87
CA GLY A 43 -9.16 -11.64 -0.83
C GLY A 43 -8.63 -10.62 -1.84
N SER A 44 -9.46 -9.62 -2.17
CA SER A 44 -9.01 -8.43 -2.89
C SER A 44 -8.27 -7.53 -1.91
N ILE A 45 -7.03 -7.17 -2.24
CA ILE A 45 -6.37 -6.04 -1.60
C ILE A 45 -6.96 -4.79 -2.23
N ASP A 46 -7.89 -4.17 -1.51
CA ASP A 46 -8.36 -2.82 -1.83
C ASP A 46 -7.28 -1.83 -1.43
N THR A 47 -6.77 -1.13 -2.43
CA THR A 47 -5.92 0.03 -2.22
C THR A 47 -6.76 1.24 -2.54
N GLN A 48 -6.93 2.15 -1.58
CA GLN A 48 -7.33 3.51 -1.93
C GLN A 48 -6.29 4.04 -2.90
N THR A 49 -6.71 4.39 -4.12
CA THR A 49 -5.90 5.14 -5.05
C THR A 49 -5.77 6.55 -4.49
N VAL A 50 -4.55 6.88 -4.04
CA VAL A 50 -4.22 8.22 -3.60
C VAL A 50 -3.82 9.02 -4.84
N GLU A 51 -4.59 10.03 -5.18
CA GLU A 51 -4.34 10.90 -6.33
C GLU A 51 -3.20 11.90 -6.02
N GLN A 52 -2.51 12.34 -7.07
CA GLN A 52 -1.51 13.41 -6.95
C GLN A 52 -2.16 14.72 -6.49
N ILE A 53 -1.45 15.49 -5.68
CA ILE A 53 -1.84 16.86 -5.39
C ILE A 53 -1.50 17.69 -6.64
N PRO A 54 -2.50 18.26 -7.34
CA PRO A 54 -2.26 19.02 -8.55
C PRO A 54 -1.56 20.34 -8.24
N GLU A 55 -0.90 20.94 -9.24
CA GLU A 55 -0.23 22.24 -9.05
C GLU A 55 -1.22 23.36 -8.69
N SER A 56 -2.45 23.28 -9.21
CA SER A 56 -3.53 24.23 -8.92
C SER A 56 -3.91 24.31 -7.45
N ALA A 57 -3.61 23.26 -6.65
CA ALA A 57 -3.84 23.28 -5.21
C ALA A 57 -2.98 24.33 -4.47
N LEU A 58 -1.93 24.86 -5.12
CA LEU A 58 -1.08 25.92 -4.56
C LEU A 58 -1.38 27.31 -5.14
N ASP A 59 -2.27 27.43 -6.12
CA ASP A 59 -2.50 28.69 -6.83
C ASP A 59 -2.88 29.83 -5.90
N GLU A 60 -3.78 29.59 -4.94
CA GLU A 60 -4.25 30.62 -4.01
C GLU A 60 -3.14 31.05 -3.05
N LEU A 61 -2.38 30.10 -2.49
CA LEU A 61 -1.23 30.39 -1.62
C LEU A 61 -0.15 31.20 -2.37
N GLU A 62 0.13 30.83 -3.61
CA GLU A 62 1.12 31.51 -4.43
C GLU A 62 0.63 32.90 -4.86
N ARG A 63 -0.66 33.10 -5.14
CA ARG A 63 -1.24 34.43 -5.40
C ARG A 63 -1.22 35.31 -4.16
N ILE A 64 -1.52 34.76 -2.97
CA ILE A 64 -1.36 35.48 -1.71
C ILE A 64 0.11 35.89 -1.54
N ASN A 65 1.06 34.98 -1.79
CA ASN A 65 2.49 35.28 -1.73
C ASN A 65 2.88 36.41 -2.70
N ILE A 66 2.37 36.40 -3.94
CA ILE A 66 2.56 37.50 -4.89
C ILE A 66 1.92 38.78 -4.38
N SER A 67 0.72 38.75 -3.80
CA SER A 67 0.02 39.96 -3.35
C SER A 67 0.75 40.72 -2.23
N VAL A 68 1.53 39.99 -1.41
CA VAL A 68 2.33 40.57 -0.32
C VAL A 68 3.82 40.68 -0.65
N ALA A 69 4.22 40.34 -1.87
CA ALA A 69 5.60 40.45 -2.30
C ALA A 69 6.04 41.92 -2.40
N ASP A 70 7.35 42.13 -2.37
CA ASP A 70 7.97 43.44 -2.54
C ASP A 70 7.42 44.16 -3.80
N PRO A 71 6.90 45.40 -3.69
CA PRO A 71 6.28 46.09 -4.82
C PRO A 71 7.24 46.28 -6.00
N LYS A 72 8.51 46.57 -5.70
CA LYS A 72 9.54 46.75 -6.72
C LYS A 72 9.81 45.43 -7.46
N TRP A 73 9.86 44.30 -6.76
CA TRP A 73 9.95 43.00 -7.42
C TRP A 73 8.70 42.67 -8.23
N ARG A 74 7.50 42.87 -7.69
CA ARG A 74 6.24 42.63 -8.44
C ARG A 74 6.15 43.45 -9.72
N SER A 75 6.68 44.68 -9.71
CA SER A 75 6.72 45.54 -10.88
C SER A 75 7.56 44.99 -12.04
N THR A 76 8.43 44.00 -11.79
CA THR A 76 9.20 43.33 -12.85
C THR A 76 8.43 42.21 -13.54
N LEU A 77 7.35 41.72 -12.92
CA LEU A 77 6.47 40.70 -13.48
C LEU A 77 5.48 41.30 -14.48
N ALA A 78 5.04 40.49 -15.44
CA ALA A 78 3.99 40.89 -16.37
C ALA A 78 2.71 41.32 -15.62
N ALA A 79 2.12 42.44 -16.06
CA ALA A 79 0.84 42.94 -15.57
C ALA A 79 -0.34 42.47 -16.44
N THR A 80 -0.07 42.07 -17.69
CA THR A 80 -1.06 41.54 -18.62
C THR A 80 -0.56 40.25 -19.29
N ALA A 81 -1.47 39.48 -19.87
CA ALA A 81 -1.12 38.23 -20.56
C ALA A 81 -0.18 38.45 -21.75
N GLN A 82 -0.28 39.61 -22.40
CA GLN A 82 0.51 40.02 -23.56
C GLN A 82 1.97 40.30 -23.19
N ASP A 83 2.22 40.69 -21.94
CA ASP A 83 3.56 41.07 -21.45
C ASP A 83 4.33 39.89 -20.85
N LYS A 84 3.73 38.68 -20.82
CA LYS A 84 4.36 37.49 -20.25
C LYS A 84 5.66 37.15 -20.95
N LYS A 85 6.70 36.93 -20.16
CA LYS A 85 8.02 36.50 -20.64
C LYS A 85 8.24 35.05 -20.25
N LYS A 86 8.77 34.27 -21.20
CA LYS A 86 9.19 32.90 -20.93
C LYS A 86 10.42 32.82 -20.01
N ASP A 87 11.15 33.92 -19.83
CA ASP A 87 12.39 33.97 -19.04
C ASP A 87 12.62 35.38 -18.47
N SER A 88 13.27 35.47 -17.30
CA SER A 88 13.60 36.74 -16.66
C SER A 88 15.08 37.09 -16.78
N PRO A 89 15.43 38.37 -16.96
CA PRO A 89 16.79 38.85 -16.73
C PRO A 89 17.32 38.53 -15.33
N ASP A 90 16.44 38.48 -14.33
CA ASP A 90 16.80 38.22 -12.93
C ASP A 90 17.05 36.73 -12.66
N CYS A 91 16.63 35.84 -13.57
CA CYS A 91 16.89 34.39 -13.49
C CYS A 91 18.16 33.96 -14.26
N LYS A 92 19.10 34.89 -14.56
CA LYS A 92 20.25 34.63 -15.45
C LYS A 92 21.48 34.03 -14.76
N THR A 93 21.63 34.21 -13.46
CA THR A 93 22.75 33.70 -12.65
C THR A 93 22.69 32.17 -12.48
N PRO A 94 23.82 31.44 -12.45
CA PRO A 94 23.83 29.97 -12.45
C PRO A 94 23.10 29.32 -11.26
N GLU A 95 23.17 29.95 -10.09
CA GLU A 95 22.53 29.47 -8.85
C GLU A 95 21.01 29.73 -8.83
N ASP A 96 20.57 30.83 -9.46
CA ASP A 96 19.15 31.20 -9.55
C ASP A 96 18.43 30.49 -10.71
N LYS A 97 19.16 29.93 -11.67
CA LYS A 97 18.62 29.30 -12.89
C LYS A 97 17.71 28.10 -12.61
N GLU A 98 18.03 27.24 -11.65
CA GLU A 98 17.29 25.99 -11.45
C GLU A 98 15.92 26.21 -10.79
N VAL A 99 15.77 27.22 -9.93
CA VAL A 99 14.50 27.51 -9.24
C VAL A 99 13.71 28.61 -9.95
N CYS A 100 14.38 29.66 -10.42
CA CYS A 100 13.70 30.85 -10.95
C CYS A 100 13.04 30.59 -12.32
N LYS A 101 13.75 29.93 -13.24
CA LYS A 101 13.26 29.70 -14.62
C LYS A 101 11.97 28.87 -14.72
N PRO A 102 11.83 27.70 -14.07
CA PRO A 102 10.60 26.91 -14.19
C PRO A 102 9.38 27.60 -13.55
N HIS A 103 9.58 28.54 -12.63
CA HIS A 103 8.51 29.20 -11.89
C HIS A 103 8.15 30.60 -12.39
N TYR A 104 9.00 31.26 -13.18
CA TYR A 104 8.81 32.65 -13.57
C TYR A 104 7.49 32.92 -14.30
N SER A 105 7.17 32.13 -15.34
CA SER A 105 5.91 32.28 -16.08
C SER A 105 4.66 32.05 -15.21
N ARG A 106 4.79 31.22 -14.17
CA ARG A 106 3.74 30.96 -13.19
C ARG A 106 3.55 32.15 -12.26
N TRP A 107 4.63 32.78 -11.79
CA TRP A 107 4.55 34.02 -11.01
C TRP A 107 3.93 35.17 -11.79
N GLU A 108 4.26 35.33 -13.07
CA GLU A 108 3.60 36.30 -13.95
C GLU A 108 2.10 36.02 -14.07
N GLY A 109 1.71 34.76 -14.25
CA GLY A 109 0.30 34.35 -14.26
C GLY A 109 -0.44 34.73 -12.97
N HIS A 110 0.19 34.51 -11.82
CA HIS A 110 -0.38 34.89 -10.53
C HIS A 110 -0.43 36.40 -10.31
N ASN A 111 0.58 37.14 -10.76
CA ASN A 111 0.59 38.60 -10.67
C ASN A 111 -0.55 39.22 -11.50
N ILE A 112 -0.78 38.72 -12.71
CA ILE A 112 -1.92 39.12 -13.53
C ILE A 112 -3.23 38.83 -12.80
N ALA A 113 -3.41 37.62 -12.26
CA ALA A 113 -4.62 37.25 -11.52
C ALA A 113 -4.86 38.13 -10.28
N VAL A 114 -3.80 38.54 -9.58
CA VAL A 114 -3.88 39.47 -8.45
C VAL A 114 -4.27 40.87 -8.92
N LEU A 115 -3.73 41.35 -10.04
CA LEU A 115 -4.05 42.68 -10.59
C LEU A 115 -5.46 42.74 -11.21
N GLU A 116 -5.96 41.62 -11.74
CA GLU A 116 -7.34 41.49 -12.25
C GLU A 116 -8.37 41.55 -11.12
N ASP A 117 -8.00 41.23 -9.86
CA ASP A 117 -8.83 41.46 -8.67
C ASP A 117 -8.85 42.94 -8.26
N THR A 118 -9.32 43.77 -9.18
CA THR A 118 -9.41 45.23 -9.07
C THR A 118 -10.26 45.71 -7.88
N LYS A 119 -11.13 44.85 -7.35
CA LYS A 119 -11.97 45.14 -6.19
C LYS A 119 -11.34 44.69 -4.87
N GLY A 120 -10.20 44.01 -4.92
CA GLY A 120 -9.51 43.43 -3.77
C GLY A 120 -10.38 42.46 -2.97
N GLN A 121 -11.29 41.76 -3.64
CA GLN A 121 -12.26 40.87 -3.00
C GLN A 121 -11.63 39.56 -2.54
N HIS A 122 -10.59 39.11 -3.24
CA HIS A 122 -9.88 37.86 -2.99
C HIS A 122 -8.45 38.13 -2.50
N PHE A 123 -7.81 39.18 -3.00
CA PHE A 123 -6.49 39.65 -2.60
C PHE A 123 -6.59 41.12 -2.16
N PRO A 124 -6.50 41.43 -0.86
CA PRO A 124 -6.64 42.80 -0.38
C PRO A 124 -5.67 43.75 -1.11
N ASN A 125 -6.18 44.92 -1.52
CA ASN A 125 -5.34 45.97 -2.09
C ASN A 125 -4.57 46.66 -0.95
N ILE A 126 -3.36 46.19 -0.69
CA ILE A 126 -2.46 46.71 0.35
C ILE A 126 -1.59 47.80 -0.28
N GLY A 127 -1.64 49.02 0.27
CA GLY A 127 -0.78 50.11 -0.16
C GLY A 127 0.71 49.80 -0.01
N GLU A 128 1.53 50.36 -0.90
CA GLU A 128 2.99 50.15 -0.90
C GLU A 128 3.63 50.53 0.44
N ASP A 129 3.17 51.62 1.07
CA ASP A 129 3.61 52.07 2.40
C ASP A 129 3.45 50.99 3.48
N LYS A 130 2.38 50.18 3.38
CA LYS A 130 2.11 49.08 4.30
C LYS A 130 2.92 47.84 3.95
N LEU A 131 3.08 47.52 2.66
CA LEU A 131 3.90 46.40 2.20
C LEU A 131 5.38 46.59 2.57
N GLU A 132 5.89 47.81 2.44
CA GLU A 132 7.28 48.15 2.74
C GLU A 132 7.56 48.36 4.24
N SER A 133 6.51 48.49 5.06
CA SER A 133 6.64 48.55 6.51
C SER A 133 7.31 47.29 7.08
N THR A 134 7.88 47.39 8.29
CA THR A 134 8.46 46.23 9.00
C THR A 134 7.47 45.06 9.12
N LEU A 135 6.19 45.36 9.39
CA LEU A 135 5.15 44.35 9.48
C LEU A 135 4.84 43.72 8.11
N GLY A 136 4.71 44.55 7.07
CA GLY A 136 4.49 44.08 5.70
C GLY A 136 5.59 43.16 5.21
N ARG A 137 6.86 43.54 5.42
CA ARG A 137 8.03 42.71 5.10
C ARG A 137 8.03 41.38 5.88
N SER A 138 7.68 41.41 7.17
CA SER A 138 7.59 40.19 7.99
C SER A 138 6.50 39.23 7.49
N ILE A 139 5.35 39.77 7.06
CA ILE A 139 4.26 38.99 6.45
C ILE A 139 4.73 38.39 5.13
N SER A 140 5.40 39.17 4.28
CA SER A 140 5.95 38.73 3.00
C SER A 140 6.88 37.53 3.17
N ILE A 141 7.87 37.65 4.05
CA ILE A 141 8.85 36.58 4.35
C ILE A 141 8.14 35.32 4.87
N THR A 142 7.20 35.50 5.80
CA THR A 142 6.47 34.38 6.41
C THR A 142 5.61 33.65 5.38
N THR A 143 4.91 34.40 4.52
CA THR A 143 4.07 33.86 3.45
C THR A 143 4.90 33.12 2.40
N SER A 144 6.06 33.67 2.03
CA SER A 144 7.02 33.00 1.15
C SER A 144 7.52 31.69 1.75
N GLY A 145 7.85 31.68 3.03
CA GLY A 145 8.27 30.47 3.75
C GLY A 145 7.17 29.39 3.82
N LEU A 146 5.92 29.79 4.04
CA LEU A 146 4.76 28.88 4.03
C LEU A 146 4.51 28.30 2.63
N THR A 147 4.59 29.14 1.60
CA THR A 147 4.42 28.74 0.20
C THR A 147 5.48 27.72 -0.21
N ALA A 148 6.75 27.97 0.13
CA ALA A 148 7.84 27.02 -0.12
C ALA A 148 7.64 25.68 0.61
N LYS A 149 7.14 25.70 1.85
CA LYS A 149 6.79 24.47 2.58
C LYS A 149 5.66 23.70 1.90
N ALA A 150 4.63 24.38 1.43
CA ALA A 150 3.52 23.74 0.72
C ALA A 150 3.98 23.09 -0.60
N GLN A 151 4.84 23.77 -1.36
CA GLN A 151 5.48 23.21 -2.56
C GLN A 151 6.31 21.97 -2.23
N ALA A 152 7.12 22.02 -1.18
CA ALA A 152 7.93 20.88 -0.74
C ALA A 152 7.07 19.68 -0.30
N ILE A 153 5.94 19.91 0.40
CA ILE A 153 4.99 18.85 0.78
C ILE A 153 4.37 18.22 -0.47
N ARG A 154 3.87 19.04 -1.40
CA ARG A 154 3.31 18.57 -2.67
C ARG A 154 4.30 17.70 -3.42
N HIS A 155 5.54 18.18 -3.59
CA HIS A 155 6.59 17.46 -4.29
C HIS A 155 6.91 16.13 -3.61
N ARG A 156 7.16 16.13 -2.29
CA ARG A 156 7.44 14.90 -1.53
C ARG A 156 6.30 13.89 -1.59
N PHE A 157 5.06 14.38 -1.52
CA PHE A 157 3.88 13.52 -1.60
C PHE A 157 3.75 12.89 -2.99
N ASN A 158 3.83 13.70 -4.05
CA ASN A 158 3.76 13.22 -5.42
C ASN A 158 4.92 12.27 -5.76
N ASP A 159 6.13 12.54 -5.26
CA ASP A 159 7.28 11.65 -5.39
C ASP A 159 7.07 10.32 -4.64
N MET A 160 6.49 10.38 -3.44
CA MET A 160 6.21 9.19 -2.62
C MET A 160 5.23 8.24 -3.32
N ILE A 161 4.18 8.78 -3.95
CA ILE A 161 3.19 7.96 -4.67
C ILE A 161 3.67 7.54 -6.06
N ALA A 162 4.55 8.32 -6.72
CA ALA A 162 5.17 7.94 -7.98
C ALA A 162 6.27 6.89 -7.82
N ASN A 163 7.02 6.93 -6.71
CA ASN A 163 8.09 6.00 -6.36
C ASN A 163 7.78 5.31 -5.02
N PRO A 164 6.73 4.48 -4.96
CA PRO A 164 6.34 3.84 -3.72
C PRO A 164 7.48 2.96 -3.22
N LYS A 165 8.04 3.31 -2.06
CA LYS A 165 8.95 2.42 -1.31
C LYS A 165 8.20 1.18 -0.79
N THR A 166 6.87 1.25 -0.71
CA THR A 166 5.94 0.18 -0.37
C THR A 166 5.76 -0.77 -1.56
N PRO A 167 5.75 -2.10 -1.37
CA PRO A 167 5.53 -3.04 -2.47
C PRO A 167 4.20 -2.76 -3.19
N THR A 168 4.23 -2.73 -4.53
CA THR A 168 3.04 -2.54 -5.36
C THR A 168 2.00 -3.64 -5.08
N LYS A 169 0.72 -3.39 -5.38
CA LYS A 169 -0.35 -4.40 -5.27
C LYS A 169 0.04 -5.71 -5.95
N SER A 170 0.53 -5.64 -7.19
CA SER A 170 1.01 -6.81 -7.94
C SER A 170 2.14 -7.54 -7.21
N LYS A 171 3.10 -6.81 -6.62
CA LYS A 171 4.18 -7.40 -5.83
C LYS A 171 3.68 -8.08 -4.57
N VAL A 172 2.74 -7.47 -3.84
CA VAL A 172 2.12 -8.09 -2.65
C VAL A 172 1.32 -9.34 -3.04
N GLN A 173 0.53 -9.27 -4.11
CA GLN A 173 -0.23 -10.42 -4.61
C GLN A 173 0.69 -11.56 -5.05
N ASN A 174 1.81 -11.27 -5.74
CA ASN A 174 2.81 -12.28 -6.11
C ASN A 174 3.46 -12.90 -4.87
N LEU A 175 3.81 -12.10 -3.85
CA LEU A 175 4.35 -12.64 -2.59
C LEU A 175 3.34 -13.54 -1.88
N LEU A 176 2.05 -13.18 -1.89
CA LEU A 176 0.98 -14.01 -1.33
C LEU A 176 0.77 -15.30 -2.12
N ALA A 177 0.84 -15.26 -3.45
CA ALA A 177 0.74 -16.44 -4.31
C ALA A 177 1.87 -17.45 -4.02
N ILE A 178 3.11 -16.95 -3.86
CA ILE A 178 4.27 -17.75 -3.49
C ILE A 178 4.09 -18.34 -2.09
N ALA A 179 3.80 -17.50 -1.09
CA ALA A 179 3.74 -17.93 0.31
C ALA A 179 2.57 -18.89 0.61
N VAL A 180 1.43 -18.73 -0.07
CA VAL A 180 0.24 -19.53 0.22
C VAL A 180 0.15 -20.76 -0.67
N PHE A 181 0.38 -20.63 -1.97
CA PHE A 181 0.15 -21.70 -2.94
C PHE A 181 1.44 -22.36 -3.44
N ALA A 182 2.62 -21.85 -3.06
CA ALA A 182 3.90 -22.19 -3.68
C ALA A 182 3.92 -21.95 -5.21
N ALA A 183 3.04 -21.09 -5.70
CA ALA A 183 3.01 -20.70 -7.09
C ALA A 183 4.09 -19.64 -7.34
N PRO A 184 4.85 -19.70 -8.44
CA PRO A 184 5.91 -18.72 -8.73
C PRO A 184 5.35 -17.33 -9.07
N SER A 185 4.06 -17.24 -9.42
CA SER A 185 3.38 -15.98 -9.71
C SER A 185 1.87 -16.06 -9.43
N THR A 186 1.21 -14.91 -9.41
CA THR A 186 -0.27 -14.81 -9.36
C THR A 186 -0.95 -15.41 -10.58
N ALA A 187 -0.36 -15.30 -11.78
CA ALA A 187 -0.88 -15.89 -13.01
C ALA A 187 -0.94 -17.43 -12.93
N GLU A 188 0.02 -18.02 -12.20
CA GLU A 188 0.13 -19.46 -12.00
C GLU A 188 -0.64 -19.96 -10.77
N ALA A 189 -1.25 -19.05 -10.00
CA ALA A 189 -2.12 -19.36 -8.86
C ALA A 189 -3.62 -19.18 -9.19
N THR A 190 -4.01 -19.14 -10.47
CA THR A 190 -5.36 -18.82 -10.93
C THR A 190 -6.42 -19.80 -10.41
N ASP A 191 -6.11 -21.09 -10.36
CA ASP A 191 -6.99 -22.14 -9.81
C ASP A 191 -6.90 -22.26 -8.28
N LYS A 192 -6.01 -21.47 -7.65
CA LYS A 192 -5.73 -21.50 -6.20
C LYS A 192 -5.37 -22.90 -5.70
N SER A 193 -4.73 -23.72 -6.55
CA SER A 193 -4.24 -25.05 -6.19
C SER A 193 -2.89 -24.99 -5.47
N CYS A 194 -2.57 -26.04 -4.71
CA CYS A 194 -1.28 -26.14 -4.02
C CYS A 194 -0.20 -26.67 -4.98
N GLN A 195 0.77 -25.83 -5.33
CA GLN A 195 1.82 -26.11 -6.31
C GLN A 195 3.05 -26.81 -5.73
N VAL A 196 3.07 -27.11 -4.42
CA VAL A 196 4.17 -27.87 -3.81
C VAL A 196 4.31 -29.27 -4.39
N ALA A 197 5.56 -29.73 -4.43
CA ALA A 197 5.90 -31.10 -4.80
C ALA A 197 5.88 -31.99 -3.55
N LEU A 198 4.77 -32.70 -3.34
CA LEU A 198 4.63 -33.60 -2.19
C LEU A 198 5.62 -34.77 -2.28
N ALA A 199 6.27 -35.16 -1.18
CA ALA A 199 7.07 -36.39 -1.14
C ALA A 199 6.18 -37.65 -1.14
N ASN A 200 6.78 -38.81 -1.38
CA ASN A 200 6.05 -40.08 -1.48
C ASN A 200 5.59 -40.65 -0.13
N ASP A 201 6.14 -40.16 0.97
CA ASP A 201 5.72 -40.50 2.32
C ASP A 201 5.49 -39.24 3.16
N ARG A 202 4.64 -39.36 4.18
CA ARG A 202 4.24 -38.23 5.03
C ARG A 202 5.40 -37.68 5.85
N GLN A 203 6.29 -38.55 6.32
CA GLN A 203 7.40 -38.14 7.19
C GLN A 203 8.35 -37.22 6.43
N THR A 204 8.71 -37.57 5.20
CA THR A 204 9.57 -36.76 4.33
C THR A 204 8.87 -35.51 3.82
N ALA A 205 7.57 -35.61 3.50
CA ALA A 205 6.77 -34.48 3.00
C ALA A 205 6.53 -33.42 4.08
N CYS A 206 6.29 -33.85 5.33
CA CYS A 206 5.85 -32.99 6.42
C CYS A 206 6.92 -32.74 7.48
N GLY A 207 8.07 -33.41 7.38
CA GLY A 207 9.26 -33.09 8.15
C GLY A 207 9.75 -31.70 7.80
N LEU A 208 10.17 -30.93 8.81
CA LEU A 208 10.74 -29.61 8.56
C LEU A 208 12.10 -29.75 7.83
N PRO A 209 12.41 -28.84 6.88
CA PRO A 209 11.62 -27.66 6.52
C PRO A 209 10.50 -27.93 5.48
N ASN A 210 10.46 -29.11 4.86
CA ASN A 210 9.57 -29.42 3.74
C ASN A 210 8.10 -29.21 4.07
N GLY A 211 7.61 -29.56 5.26
CA GLY A 211 6.19 -29.40 5.62
C GLY A 211 5.70 -27.97 5.83
N ALA A 212 6.54 -26.96 5.60
CA ALA A 212 6.27 -25.57 5.96
C ALA A 212 6.77 -24.55 4.93
N THR A 213 6.98 -24.94 3.66
CA THR A 213 7.49 -24.01 2.63
C THR A 213 6.39 -23.12 2.07
N ALA A 214 5.12 -23.55 2.16
CA ALA A 214 3.94 -22.76 1.86
C ALA A 214 2.75 -23.12 2.76
N VAL A 215 1.79 -22.19 2.92
CA VAL A 215 0.60 -22.41 3.77
C VAL A 215 -0.23 -23.62 3.30
N CYS A 216 -0.36 -23.82 1.98
CA CYS A 216 -1.09 -24.96 1.43
C CYS A 216 -0.45 -26.31 1.78
N GLU A 217 0.88 -26.35 1.88
CA GLU A 217 1.65 -27.54 2.26
C GLU A 217 1.50 -27.83 3.74
N THR A 218 1.61 -26.80 4.58
CA THR A 218 1.33 -26.92 6.02
C THR A 218 -0.08 -27.43 6.26
N LEU A 219 -1.07 -26.93 5.50
CA LEU A 219 -2.45 -27.39 5.60
C LEU A 219 -2.60 -28.88 5.22
N ILE A 220 -1.97 -29.32 4.15
CA ILE A 220 -1.94 -30.76 3.78
C ILE A 220 -1.29 -31.57 4.90
N CYS A 221 -0.17 -31.10 5.46
CA CYS A 221 0.58 -31.83 6.49
C CYS A 221 -0.14 -31.92 7.84
N VAL A 222 -0.86 -30.87 8.22
CA VAL A 222 -1.60 -30.78 9.48
C VAL A 222 -2.95 -31.51 9.38
N CYS A 223 -3.62 -31.46 8.22
CA CYS A 223 -5.02 -31.89 8.12
C CYS A 223 -5.30 -33.08 7.20
N ALA A 224 -4.44 -33.39 6.21
CA ALA A 224 -4.70 -34.54 5.36
C ALA A 224 -4.57 -35.86 6.13
N GLN A 225 -5.45 -36.80 5.81
CA GLN A 225 -5.38 -38.16 6.33
C GLN A 225 -4.43 -39.02 5.49
N ASP A 226 -3.71 -39.93 6.15
CA ASP A 226 -3.00 -41.05 5.53
C ASP A 226 -3.73 -42.36 5.84
N ALA A 227 -3.44 -43.43 5.10
CA ALA A 227 -4.04 -44.75 5.27
C ALA A 227 -3.88 -45.34 6.69
N SER A 228 -2.88 -44.87 7.44
CA SER A 228 -2.59 -45.28 8.81
C SER A 228 -3.44 -44.55 9.87
N GLN A 229 -4.20 -43.51 9.50
CA GLN A 229 -4.95 -42.68 10.44
C GLN A 229 -6.43 -43.06 10.45
N ASN A 230 -7.01 -43.19 11.65
CA ASN A 230 -8.40 -43.63 11.85
C ASN A 230 -9.30 -42.58 12.50
N LYS A 231 -8.82 -41.33 12.63
CA LYS A 231 -9.54 -40.23 13.29
C LYS A 231 -9.55 -38.97 12.44
N GLN A 232 -10.58 -38.15 12.64
CA GLN A 232 -10.73 -36.84 12.01
C GLN A 232 -9.85 -35.81 12.74
N ILE A 233 -8.74 -35.42 12.13
CA ILE A 233 -7.67 -34.63 12.75
C ILE A 233 -8.00 -33.13 12.81
N CYS A 234 -8.58 -32.59 11.74
CA CYS A 234 -9.04 -31.20 11.62
C CYS A 234 -10.57 -31.11 11.54
N GLY A 235 -11.27 -32.12 12.04
CA GLY A 235 -12.73 -32.22 12.00
C GLY A 235 -13.27 -32.98 10.79
N SER A 236 -14.57 -33.31 10.84
CA SER A 236 -15.26 -34.16 9.88
C SER A 236 -15.36 -33.59 8.46
N THR A 237 -15.26 -32.27 8.30
CA THR A 237 -15.39 -31.62 6.99
C THR A 237 -14.07 -31.56 6.22
N VAL A 238 -12.98 -31.25 6.91
CA VAL A 238 -11.64 -31.07 6.31
C VAL A 238 -10.86 -32.38 6.26
N SER A 239 -11.07 -33.22 7.28
CA SER A 239 -10.46 -34.55 7.39
C SER A 239 -11.54 -35.61 7.59
N PRO A 240 -12.44 -35.85 6.61
CA PRO A 240 -13.42 -36.92 6.72
C PRO A 240 -12.75 -38.31 6.65
N ASN A 241 -13.33 -39.30 7.33
CA ASN A 241 -12.77 -40.66 7.40
C ASN A 241 -12.68 -41.36 6.03
N ASN A 242 -13.46 -40.93 5.04
CA ASN A 242 -13.39 -41.47 3.68
C ASN A 242 -12.20 -40.94 2.85
N GLN A 243 -11.30 -40.14 3.45
CA GLN A 243 -10.06 -39.64 2.83
C GLN A 243 -8.79 -40.33 3.37
N GLN A 244 -8.95 -41.49 4.02
CA GLN A 244 -7.86 -42.37 4.49
C GLN A 244 -7.20 -43.09 3.31
N THR A 245 -6.58 -42.32 2.43
CA THR A 245 -5.86 -42.86 1.27
C THR A 245 -4.37 -42.85 1.52
N ALA A 246 -3.66 -43.76 0.85
CA ALA A 246 -2.20 -43.80 0.85
C ALA A 246 -1.61 -42.40 0.62
N TRP A 247 -0.52 -42.12 1.32
CA TRP A 247 0.29 -40.95 1.04
C TRP A 247 1.04 -41.12 -0.28
N GLY A 248 1.15 -40.02 -1.03
CA GLY A 248 1.90 -40.04 -2.29
C GLY A 248 1.61 -38.84 -3.18
N LYS A 249 2.52 -38.63 -4.13
CA LYS A 249 2.45 -37.55 -5.13
C LYS A 249 1.13 -37.54 -5.90
N SER A 250 0.67 -38.70 -6.34
CA SER A 250 -0.58 -38.84 -7.11
C SER A 250 -1.82 -38.53 -6.28
N GLN A 251 -1.75 -38.62 -4.94
CA GLN A 251 -2.85 -38.29 -4.04
C GLN A 251 -2.85 -36.82 -3.61
N LYS A 252 -1.84 -36.00 -3.98
CA LYS A 252 -1.75 -34.57 -3.61
C LYS A 252 -3.04 -33.82 -3.95
N ALA A 253 -3.54 -33.96 -5.18
CA ALA A 253 -4.73 -33.24 -5.62
C ALA A 253 -5.97 -33.60 -4.80
N GLY A 254 -6.15 -34.89 -4.45
CA GLY A 254 -7.24 -35.35 -3.59
C GLY A 254 -7.10 -34.82 -2.15
N LYS A 255 -5.90 -34.90 -1.58
CA LYS A 255 -5.59 -34.35 -0.25
C LYS A 255 -5.79 -32.84 -0.23
N TRP A 256 -5.44 -32.12 -1.29
CA TRP A 256 -5.71 -30.69 -1.42
C TRP A 256 -7.19 -30.38 -1.55
N ALA A 257 -7.93 -31.11 -2.40
CA ALA A 257 -9.35 -30.84 -2.63
C ALA A 257 -10.22 -31.03 -1.38
N ALA A 258 -9.89 -32.02 -0.54
CA ALA A 258 -10.57 -32.24 0.74
C ALA A 258 -10.32 -31.07 1.72
N ASN A 259 -9.08 -30.61 1.80
CA ASN A 259 -8.67 -29.55 2.74
C ASN A 259 -9.03 -28.13 2.23
N GLY A 260 -9.01 -27.92 0.92
CA GLY A 260 -9.26 -26.62 0.28
C GLY A 260 -10.75 -26.26 0.12
N ARG A 261 -11.66 -27.24 0.26
CA ARG A 261 -13.12 -27.06 0.11
C ARG A 261 -13.75 -26.12 1.16
N GLN A 262 -13.23 -26.05 2.39
CA GLN A 262 -13.76 -25.14 3.41
C GLN A 262 -13.38 -23.68 3.20
N LEU A 263 -12.36 -23.38 2.39
CA LEU A 263 -11.94 -22.00 2.13
C LEU A 263 -12.99 -21.19 1.34
N ASN A 264 -13.91 -21.86 0.63
CA ASN A 264 -15.06 -21.19 0.01
C ASN A 264 -16.23 -20.99 0.98
N LEU A 265 -16.31 -21.78 2.07
CA LEU A 265 -17.37 -21.64 3.09
C LEU A 265 -17.03 -20.56 4.13
N SER A 266 -15.75 -20.31 4.45
CA SER A 266 -15.37 -19.29 5.44
C SER A 266 -15.65 -17.85 4.97
N VAL A 267 -15.72 -17.60 3.66
CA VAL A 267 -16.19 -16.31 3.10
C VAL A 267 -17.65 -16.05 3.50
N ILE A 268 -18.48 -17.10 3.59
CA ILE A 268 -19.90 -17.00 3.94
C ILE A 268 -20.09 -16.74 5.44
N VAL A 269 -19.19 -17.23 6.29
CA VAL A 269 -19.30 -17.06 7.75
C VAL A 269 -18.75 -15.71 8.22
N LEU A 270 -17.68 -15.19 7.59
CA LEU A 270 -17.18 -13.84 7.91
C LEU A 270 -18.15 -12.72 7.47
N MET A 271 -18.88 -12.90 6.37
CA MET A 271 -19.92 -11.93 5.94
C MET A 271 -21.21 -11.97 6.77
N ARG A 272 -21.34 -12.89 7.75
CA ARG A 272 -22.48 -12.96 8.67
C ARG A 272 -22.19 -12.36 10.06
N ARG A 273 -21.03 -11.72 10.25
CA ARG A 273 -20.71 -10.94 11.46
C ARG A 273 -20.40 -9.48 11.13
N VAL A 274 -21.28 -8.84 10.36
CA VAL A 274 -21.47 -7.38 10.33
C VAL A 274 -22.95 -7.13 10.59
#